data_AF-A0A6A6N0K1-F1
#
_entry.id   AF-A0A6A6N0K1-F1
#
_cell.length_a   1.000
_cell.length_b   1.000
_cell.length_c   1.000
_cell.angle_alpha   90.00
_cell.angle_beta   90.00
_cell.angle_gamma   90.00
#
_symmetry.space_group_name_H-M   'P 1'
#
loop_
_entity.id
_entity.type
_entity.pdbx_description
1 polymer ?
#
loop_
_entity_poly.entity_id
_entity_poly.type
_entity_poly.pdbx_seq_one_letter_code
_entity_poly.pdbx_strand_id
1 'polypeptide(L)'
;MVKKCRGLPLAVVVLGGLLATKKSLKEWEVVHGSINAQFVKWEQHHQYGGVYGILALSYHDLPFHLKPCFLYLSQFPEDWEFKKRELIRMWIAEGFILQSSIGGEETMEDVGEEYLEELVSRCVVQVSQRDHTGIGVKRCRIHDLVRDMCISKARDENFLGVMQHTEDAVTTAVHPSAVDINEDGMRRFYMTRQQGRFIFENFRLLRVLKIDNIWQSRLPTEIGHLIHLRPSRSLKMRMQMRMESFPNLEPLSSLHRLTKLELRGAIPEDPHSLHHNLEYLPASLAKLTLIHSQLKRDPMGILEKLPNLRFLYFDYDSYVGSQMFCSARGFPQLETLILKFLEELEEWEIKKVQCHVSRLYD
;
A
#
# COMPACT_ATOMS: atom_id res chain seq x y z
N MET A 1 11.06 37.96 2.35
CA MET A 1 10.28 36.71 2.20
C MET A 1 9.68 36.22 3.52
N VAL A 2 10.45 35.97 4.59
CA VAL A 2 9.92 35.42 5.88
C VAL A 2 8.72 36.18 6.47
N LYS A 3 8.66 37.51 6.37
CA LYS A 3 7.50 38.32 6.82
C LYS A 3 6.17 37.86 6.18
N LYS A 4 6.22 37.31 4.96
CA LYS A 4 5.06 36.77 4.24
C LYS A 4 4.55 35.44 4.80
N CYS A 5 5.38 34.70 5.55
CA CYS A 5 4.96 33.48 6.24
C CYS A 5 4.10 33.76 7.49
N ARG A 6 3.97 35.02 7.94
CA ARG A 6 3.14 35.46 9.08
C ARG A 6 3.34 34.66 10.37
N GLY A 7 4.57 34.21 10.62
CA GLY A 7 4.92 33.44 11.82
C GLY A 7 4.46 31.98 11.81
N LEU A 8 3.92 31.47 10.69
CA LEU A 8 3.43 30.10 10.59
C LEU A 8 4.61 29.14 10.30
N PRO A 9 4.92 28.19 11.20
CA PRO A 9 6.12 27.36 11.08
C PRO A 9 6.19 26.57 9.77
N LEU A 10 5.08 25.99 9.32
CA LEU A 10 5.03 25.22 8.07
C LEU A 10 5.40 26.10 6.86
N ALA A 11 4.87 27.32 6.79
CA ALA A 11 5.16 28.25 5.70
C ALA A 11 6.63 28.66 5.68
N VAL A 12 7.28 28.80 6.85
CA VAL A 12 8.71 29.09 6.93
C VAL A 12 9.52 27.89 6.46
N VAL A 13 9.17 26.68 6.91
CA VAL A 13 9.89 25.44 6.59
C VAL A 13 9.79 25.13 5.09
N VAL A 14 8.60 25.21 4.48
CA VAL A 14 8.43 24.95 3.04
C VAL A 14 9.11 26.03 2.20
N LEU A 15 9.03 27.31 2.59
CA LEU A 15 9.79 28.36 1.91
C LEU A 15 11.30 28.12 2.00
N GLY A 16 11.79 27.70 3.18
CA GLY A 16 13.19 27.36 3.39
C GLY A 16 13.64 26.19 2.51
N GLY A 17 12.85 25.12 2.46
CA GLY A 17 13.11 23.96 1.60
C GLY A 17 13.11 24.34 0.11
N LEU A 18 12.16 25.16 -0.34
CA LEU A 18 12.14 25.70 -1.70
C LEU A 18 13.41 26.50 -2.02
N LEU A 19 13.79 27.43 -1.14
CA LEU A 19 14.99 28.26 -1.34
C LEU A 19 16.29 27.44 -1.29
N ALA A 20 16.33 26.34 -0.52
CA ALA A 20 17.47 25.45 -0.48
C ALA A 20 17.75 24.75 -1.83
N THR A 21 16.75 24.67 -2.72
CA THR A 21 16.93 24.15 -4.09
C THR A 21 17.59 25.16 -5.03
N LYS A 22 17.69 26.43 -4.64
CA LYS A 22 18.19 27.52 -5.49
C LYS A 22 19.67 27.78 -5.22
N LYS A 23 20.46 27.87 -6.29
CA LYS A 23 21.92 27.98 -6.25
C LYS A 23 22.42 29.42 -6.35
N SER A 24 21.57 30.36 -6.75
CA SER A 24 21.96 31.75 -7.01
C SER A 24 20.99 32.78 -6.43
N LEU A 25 21.50 33.99 -6.14
CA LEU A 25 20.68 35.11 -5.69
C LEU A 25 19.59 35.48 -6.70
N LYS A 26 19.88 35.37 -7.99
CA LYS A 26 18.90 35.63 -9.06
C LYS A 26 17.69 34.71 -8.99
N GLU A 27 17.90 33.43 -8.68
CA GLU A 27 16.80 32.48 -8.47
C GLU A 27 15.97 32.82 -7.22
N TRP A 28 16.62 33.30 -6.16
CA TRP A 28 15.93 33.79 -4.96
C TRP A 28 15.06 35.03 -5.27
N GLU A 29 15.54 35.93 -6.12
CA GLU A 29 14.78 37.11 -6.58
C GLU A 29 13.54 36.70 -7.39
N VAL A 30 13.64 35.66 -8.24
CA VAL A 30 12.49 35.11 -8.97
C VAL A 30 11.45 34.53 -8.01
N VAL A 31 11.88 33.78 -6.99
CA VAL A 31 10.97 33.26 -5.95
C VAL A 31 10.32 34.42 -5.19
N HIS A 32 11.08 35.44 -4.81
CA HIS A 32 10.56 36.63 -4.13
C HIS A 32 9.52 37.38 -4.98
N GLY A 33 9.79 37.58 -6.27
CA GLY A 33 8.85 38.18 -7.21
C GLY A 33 7.56 37.37 -7.34
N SER A 34 7.68 36.05 -7.41
CA SER A 34 6.54 35.12 -7.51
C SER A 34 5.68 35.13 -6.24
N ILE A 35 6.30 35.19 -5.05
CA ILE A 35 5.59 35.37 -3.77
C ILE A 35 4.77 36.66 -3.80
N ASN A 36 5.34 37.77 -4.25
CA ASN A 36 4.64 39.06 -4.25
C ASN A 36 3.50 39.11 -5.28
N ALA A 37 3.68 38.52 -6.46
CA ALA A 37 2.65 38.47 -7.50
C ALA A 37 1.46 37.58 -7.10
N GLN A 38 1.71 36.44 -6.46
CA GLN A 38 0.67 35.48 -6.07
C GLN A 38 -0.01 35.87 -4.74
N PHE A 39 0.66 36.64 -3.88
CA PHE A 39 0.06 37.17 -2.64
C PHE A 39 -1.22 37.98 -2.87
N VAL A 40 -1.28 38.78 -3.94
CA VAL A 40 -2.45 39.60 -4.28
C VAL A 40 -3.66 38.73 -4.63
N LYS A 41 -3.44 37.54 -5.20
CA LYS A 41 -4.50 36.61 -5.60
C LYS A 41 -5.03 35.77 -4.44
N TRP A 42 -4.20 35.46 -3.44
CA TRP A 42 -4.53 34.45 -2.43
C TRP A 42 -5.16 34.97 -1.15
N GLU A 43 -5.04 36.28 -0.86
CA GLU A 43 -5.77 36.91 0.25
C GLU A 43 -7.29 36.94 0.04
N GLN A 44 -7.76 36.84 -1.21
CA GLN A 44 -9.18 37.04 -1.54
C GLN A 44 -10.05 35.78 -1.38
N HIS A 45 -9.46 34.57 -1.28
CA HIS A 45 -10.23 33.32 -1.42
C HIS A 45 -10.13 32.32 -0.26
N HIS A 46 -9.20 32.44 0.70
CA HIS A 46 -9.04 31.42 1.75
C HIS A 46 -8.67 32.03 3.11
N GLN A 47 -9.24 31.47 4.18
CA GLN A 47 -8.97 31.81 5.58
C GLN A 47 -7.47 31.64 5.97
N TYR A 48 -6.68 30.92 5.16
CA TYR A 48 -5.25 30.65 5.31
C TYR A 48 -4.37 31.13 4.12
N GLY A 49 -4.81 32.15 3.38
CA GLY A 49 -4.23 32.55 2.08
C GLY A 49 -2.71 32.75 2.00
N GLY A 50 -2.04 33.11 3.10
CA GLY A 50 -0.58 33.25 3.15
C GLY A 50 0.20 31.91 3.13
N VAL A 51 -0.29 30.89 3.84
CA VAL A 51 0.34 29.56 3.87
C VAL A 51 0.08 28.82 2.58
N TYR A 52 -1.19 28.80 2.17
CA TYR A 52 -1.61 28.18 0.91
C TYR A 52 -0.79 28.70 -0.25
N GLY A 53 -0.49 29.99 -0.22
CA GLY A 53 0.34 30.60 -1.22
C GLY A 53 1.76 30.04 -1.31
N ILE A 54 2.48 30.01 -0.19
CA ILE A 54 3.84 29.49 -0.16
C ILE A 54 3.88 28.01 -0.56
N LEU A 55 2.89 27.23 -0.11
CA LEU A 55 2.74 25.85 -0.53
C LEU A 55 2.55 25.77 -2.06
N ALA A 56 1.63 26.55 -2.63
CA ALA A 56 1.34 26.53 -4.06
C ALA A 56 2.55 26.94 -4.91
N LEU A 57 3.37 27.88 -4.44
CA LEU A 57 4.67 28.20 -5.04
C LEU A 57 5.61 27.00 -5.03
N SER A 58 5.71 26.28 -3.90
CA SER A 58 6.51 25.06 -3.82
C SER A 58 6.05 24.01 -4.82
N TYR A 59 4.73 23.88 -5.07
CA TYR A 59 4.20 22.99 -6.10
C TYR A 59 4.55 23.45 -7.52
N HIS A 60 4.35 24.72 -7.84
CA HIS A 60 4.62 25.23 -9.18
C HIS A 60 6.11 25.11 -9.56
N ASP A 61 7.01 25.24 -8.57
CA ASP A 61 8.45 25.10 -8.73
C ASP A 61 8.94 23.64 -8.80
N LEU A 62 8.09 22.65 -8.50
CA LEU A 62 8.47 21.25 -8.63
C LEU A 62 8.81 20.90 -10.09
N PRO A 63 9.90 20.14 -10.33
CA PRO A 63 10.18 19.51 -11.60
C PRO A 63 8.97 18.72 -12.10
N PHE A 64 8.76 18.73 -13.42
CA PHE A 64 7.58 18.12 -14.04
C PHE A 64 7.40 16.63 -13.65
N HIS A 65 8.49 15.87 -13.57
CA HIS A 65 8.46 14.46 -13.21
C HIS A 65 8.09 14.20 -11.73
N LEU A 66 8.28 15.17 -10.84
CA LEU A 66 7.89 15.06 -9.43
C LEU A 66 6.43 15.41 -9.17
N LYS A 67 5.78 16.16 -10.07
CA LYS A 67 4.40 16.59 -9.88
C LYS A 67 3.43 15.41 -9.74
N PRO A 68 3.45 14.36 -10.60
CA PRO A 68 2.60 13.19 -10.41
C PRO A 68 2.82 12.52 -9.05
N CYS A 69 4.08 12.36 -8.62
CA CYS A 69 4.43 11.77 -7.33
C CYS A 69 3.89 12.59 -6.16
N PHE A 70 3.98 13.92 -6.24
CA PHE A 70 3.44 14.85 -5.25
C PHE A 70 1.90 14.85 -5.23
N LEU A 71 1.25 14.93 -6.38
CA LEU A 71 -0.21 14.89 -6.49
C LEU A 71 -0.76 13.57 -5.99
N TYR A 72 -0.05 12.45 -6.23
CA TYR A 72 -0.42 11.15 -5.71
C TYR A 72 -0.50 11.12 -4.18
N LEU A 73 0.18 12.03 -3.48
CA LEU A 73 0.08 12.11 -2.02
C LEU A 73 -1.31 12.54 -1.54
N SER A 74 -2.13 13.16 -2.41
CA SER A 74 -3.53 13.54 -2.12
C SER A 74 -4.41 12.35 -1.74
N GLN A 75 -3.98 11.16 -2.15
CA GLN A 75 -4.65 9.90 -1.93
C GLN A 75 -4.54 9.50 -0.44
N PHE A 76 -3.41 9.72 0.21
CA PHE A 76 -3.26 9.25 1.59
C PHE A 76 -4.17 10.02 2.56
N PRO A 77 -4.66 9.39 3.64
CA PRO A 77 -5.38 10.09 4.70
C PRO A 77 -4.50 11.09 5.44
N GLU A 78 -5.16 11.94 6.23
CA GLU A 78 -4.52 12.81 7.21
C GLU A 78 -3.65 12.01 8.20
N ASP A 79 -2.51 12.56 8.60
CA ASP A 79 -1.53 11.96 9.52
C ASP A 79 -0.99 10.55 9.17
N TRP A 80 -1.22 10.06 7.94
CA TRP A 80 -0.82 8.72 7.55
C TRP A 80 0.70 8.58 7.39
N GLU A 81 1.30 7.65 8.13
CA GLU A 81 2.71 7.27 7.97
C GLU A 81 2.86 6.07 7.02
N PHE A 82 3.62 6.27 5.94
CA PHE A 82 3.89 5.23 4.94
C PHE A 82 5.37 4.84 4.91
N LYS A 83 5.66 3.59 4.54
CA LYS A 83 7.04 3.12 4.35
C LYS A 83 7.58 3.63 3.02
N LYS A 84 8.82 4.14 3.00
CA LYS A 84 9.50 4.61 1.77
C LYS A 84 9.36 3.61 0.61
N ARG A 85 9.72 2.35 0.86
CA ARG A 85 9.73 1.29 -0.16
C ARG A 85 8.34 1.01 -0.74
N GLU A 86 7.28 1.20 0.04
CA GLU A 86 5.91 0.97 -0.43
C GLU A 86 5.47 2.14 -1.32
N LEU A 87 5.76 3.38 -0.92
CA LEU A 87 5.47 4.56 -1.73
C LEU A 87 6.14 4.53 -3.10
N ILE A 88 7.45 4.26 -3.14
CA ILE A 88 8.20 4.19 -4.40
C ILE A 88 7.60 3.14 -5.33
N ARG A 89 7.26 1.96 -4.80
CA ARG A 89 6.62 0.90 -5.59
C ARG A 89 5.26 1.30 -6.13
N MET A 90 4.50 2.11 -5.40
CA MET A 90 3.23 2.67 -5.88
C MET A 90 3.49 3.64 -7.04
N TRP A 91 4.45 4.56 -6.93
CA TRP A 91 4.82 5.46 -8.03
C TRP A 91 5.30 4.72 -9.28
N ILE A 92 6.12 3.68 -9.12
CA ILE A 92 6.54 2.80 -10.23
C ILE A 92 5.32 2.11 -10.86
N ALA A 93 4.38 1.64 -10.02
CA ALA A 93 3.19 0.94 -10.48
C ALA A 93 2.30 1.84 -11.35
N GLU A 94 2.09 3.08 -10.92
CA GLU A 94 1.36 4.12 -11.66
C GLU A 94 2.11 4.64 -12.89
N GLY A 95 3.40 4.31 -13.03
CA GLY A 95 4.23 4.72 -14.16
C GLY A 95 4.78 6.14 -14.05
N PHE A 96 4.81 6.72 -12.85
CA PHE A 96 5.41 8.05 -12.62
C PHE A 96 6.94 8.00 -12.68
N ILE A 97 7.50 6.84 -12.37
CA ILE A 97 8.93 6.57 -12.49
C ILE A 97 9.13 5.75 -13.76
N LEU A 98 9.92 6.31 -14.67
CA LEU A 98 10.27 5.68 -15.94
C LEU A 98 11.69 5.12 -15.87
N GLN A 99 11.90 3.96 -16.48
CA GLN A 99 13.24 3.39 -16.63
C GLN A 99 14.05 4.27 -17.61
N SER A 100 15.27 4.66 -17.23
CA SER A 100 16.19 5.29 -18.17
C SER A 100 16.57 4.26 -19.25
N SER A 101 16.44 4.64 -20.53
CA SER A 101 16.78 3.78 -21.66
C SER A 101 18.29 3.78 -21.98
N ILE A 102 19.10 4.50 -21.18
CA ILE A 102 20.52 4.72 -21.41
C ILE A 102 21.31 3.92 -20.37
N GLY A 103 21.46 2.61 -20.61
CA GLY A 103 22.60 1.76 -20.19
C GLY A 103 23.17 1.85 -18.76
N GLY A 104 22.50 2.45 -17.79
CA GLY A 104 22.95 2.57 -16.41
C GLY A 104 22.45 1.42 -15.53
N GLU A 105 23.20 1.13 -14.46
CA GLU A 105 22.80 0.15 -13.42
C GLU A 105 21.67 0.66 -12.51
N GLU A 106 21.21 1.89 -12.71
CA GLU A 106 20.20 2.54 -11.87
C GLU A 106 18.83 1.87 -12.01
N THR A 107 18.28 1.43 -10.88
CA THR A 107 16.96 0.81 -10.83
C THR A 107 15.85 1.86 -10.74
N MET A 108 14.61 1.50 -11.10
CA MET A 108 13.46 2.39 -10.89
C MET A 108 13.26 2.72 -9.40
N GLU A 109 13.66 1.82 -8.50
CA GLU A 109 13.65 2.07 -7.07
C GLU A 109 14.65 3.16 -6.66
N ASP A 110 15.84 3.21 -7.28
CA ASP A 110 16.84 4.24 -7.03
C ASP A 110 16.33 5.61 -7.49
N VAL A 111 15.80 5.70 -8.71
CA VAL A 111 15.15 6.93 -9.23
C VAL A 111 14.01 7.38 -8.31
N GLY A 112 13.20 6.43 -7.83
CA GLY A 112 12.12 6.73 -6.89
C GLY A 112 12.61 7.23 -5.53
N GLU A 113 13.78 6.77 -5.09
CA GLU A 113 14.43 7.26 -3.88
C GLU A 113 14.90 8.70 -4.04
N GLU A 114 15.56 9.03 -5.15
CA GLU A 114 15.94 10.41 -5.48
C GLU A 114 14.72 11.34 -5.50
N TYR A 115 13.61 10.87 -6.07
CA TYR A 115 12.37 11.66 -6.13
C TYR A 115 11.82 11.95 -4.73
N LEU A 116 11.79 10.93 -3.86
CA LEU A 116 11.35 11.12 -2.48
C LEU A 116 12.30 12.04 -1.71
N GLU A 117 13.60 11.91 -1.90
CA GLU A 117 14.60 12.77 -1.27
C GLU A 117 14.45 14.23 -1.69
N GLU A 118 14.11 14.51 -2.96
CA GLU A 118 13.82 15.88 -3.38
C GLU A 118 12.55 16.43 -2.73
N LEU A 119 11.48 15.63 -2.61
CA LEU A 119 10.27 16.07 -1.89
C LEU A 119 10.53 16.31 -0.40
N VAL A 120 11.43 15.52 0.21
CA VAL A 120 11.87 15.70 1.59
C VAL A 120 12.75 16.94 1.74
N SER A 121 13.68 17.20 0.82
CA SER A 121 14.56 18.38 0.87
C SER A 121 13.77 19.68 0.70
N ARG A 122 12.71 19.65 -0.10
CA ARG A 122 11.71 20.73 -0.23
C ARG A 122 10.75 20.83 0.97
N CYS A 123 10.87 19.93 1.95
CA CYS A 123 10.08 19.87 3.17
C CYS A 123 8.56 19.71 2.96
N VAL A 124 8.13 19.24 1.78
CA VAL A 124 6.72 18.92 1.51
C VAL A 124 6.37 17.49 1.94
N VAL A 125 7.38 16.63 2.10
CA VAL A 125 7.28 15.32 2.75
C VAL A 125 8.18 15.31 3.99
N GLN A 126 7.67 14.82 5.11
CA GLN A 126 8.39 14.75 6.38
C GLN A 126 8.89 13.33 6.63
N VAL A 127 10.11 13.21 7.17
CA VAL A 127 10.65 11.92 7.62
C VAL A 127 10.14 11.63 9.03
N SER A 128 9.39 10.54 9.21
CA SER A 128 8.92 10.11 10.54
C SER A 128 9.86 9.09 11.18
N GLN A 129 10.57 8.30 10.37
CA GLN A 129 11.52 7.29 10.86
C GLN A 129 12.71 7.16 9.92
N ARG A 130 13.92 7.16 10.48
CA ARG A 130 15.17 6.77 9.80
C ARG A 130 15.41 5.26 9.96
N ASP A 131 16.19 4.67 9.07
CA ASP A 131 16.60 3.28 9.20
C ASP A 131 17.68 3.09 10.29
N HIS A 132 18.21 1.87 10.42
CA HIS A 132 19.21 1.54 11.43
C HIS A 132 20.56 2.25 11.22
N THR A 133 20.82 2.82 10.04
CA THR A 133 22.00 3.65 9.77
C THR A 133 21.84 5.07 10.31
N GLY A 134 20.60 5.49 10.60
CA GLY A 134 20.26 6.86 10.98
C GLY A 134 20.22 7.85 9.81
N ILE A 135 20.69 7.44 8.62
CA ILE A 135 20.78 8.28 7.43
C ILE A 135 19.58 8.01 6.51
N GLY A 136 19.32 6.76 6.16
CA GLY A 136 18.28 6.42 5.19
C GLY A 136 16.86 6.66 5.70
N VAL A 137 15.97 7.12 4.82
CA VAL A 137 14.55 7.30 5.14
C VAL A 137 13.86 5.94 5.20
N LYS A 138 13.25 5.60 6.33
CA LYS A 138 12.47 4.35 6.50
C LYS A 138 10.97 4.61 6.36
N ARG A 139 10.47 5.68 6.97
CA ARG A 139 9.07 6.10 6.93
C ARG A 139 8.95 7.60 6.74
N CYS A 140 7.86 7.99 6.09
CA CYS A 140 7.53 9.36 5.79
C CYS A 140 6.04 9.63 6.03
N ARG A 141 5.71 10.90 6.16
CA ARG A 141 4.36 11.44 6.31
C ARG A 141 4.23 12.78 5.61
N ILE A 142 3.02 13.24 5.39
CA ILE A 142 2.73 14.58 4.86
C ILE A 142 2.00 15.40 5.92
N HIS A 143 2.22 16.71 5.93
CA HIS A 143 1.45 17.61 6.78
C HIS A 143 0.09 17.89 6.14
N ASP A 144 -0.96 18.02 6.94
CA ASP A 144 -2.36 18.16 6.49
C ASP A 144 -2.57 19.31 5.51
N LEU A 145 -1.98 20.49 5.76
CA LEU A 145 -2.05 21.62 4.81
C LEU A 145 -1.32 21.33 3.48
N VAL A 146 -0.25 20.54 3.50
CA VAL A 146 0.43 20.10 2.26
C VAL A 146 -0.45 19.10 1.52
N ARG A 147 -1.09 18.18 2.26
CA ARG A 147 -2.06 17.23 1.72
C ARG A 147 -3.26 17.94 1.08
N ASP A 148 -3.83 18.95 1.74
CA ASP A 148 -4.94 19.76 1.21
C ASP A 148 -4.54 20.45 -0.09
N MET A 149 -3.29 20.91 -0.18
CA MET A 149 -2.75 21.41 -1.43
C MET A 149 -2.64 20.31 -2.50
N CYS A 150 -2.12 19.12 -2.17
CA CYS A 150 -2.09 17.99 -3.11
C CYS A 150 -3.50 17.73 -3.67
N ILE A 151 -4.52 17.71 -2.80
CA ILE A 151 -5.92 17.50 -3.17
C ILE A 151 -6.41 18.61 -4.09
N SER A 152 -6.21 19.87 -3.73
CA SER A 152 -6.63 21.00 -4.56
C SER A 152 -5.98 20.95 -5.94
N LYS A 153 -4.67 20.70 -6.01
CA LYS A 153 -3.95 20.63 -7.28
C LYS A 153 -4.29 19.40 -8.11
N ALA A 154 -4.53 18.27 -7.47
CA ALA A 154 -4.98 17.07 -8.17
C ALA A 154 -6.38 17.30 -8.79
N ARG A 155 -7.27 18.05 -8.12
CA ARG A 155 -8.57 18.46 -8.69
C ARG A 155 -8.40 19.42 -9.86
N ASP A 156 -7.59 20.46 -9.71
CA ASP A 156 -7.33 21.45 -10.77
C ASP A 156 -6.81 20.77 -12.06
N GLU A 157 -5.97 19.75 -11.91
CA GLU A 157 -5.35 19.03 -13.02
C GLU A 157 -6.12 17.77 -13.46
N ASN A 158 -7.29 17.52 -12.87
CA ASN A 158 -8.09 16.29 -13.09
C ASN A 158 -7.26 15.00 -12.94
N PHE A 159 -6.31 15.01 -12.00
CA PHE A 159 -5.35 13.94 -11.78
C PHE A 159 -6.04 12.73 -11.12
N LEU A 160 -5.96 11.56 -11.77
CA LEU A 160 -6.50 10.27 -11.30
C LEU A 160 -7.99 10.24 -10.91
N GLY A 161 -8.78 11.25 -11.30
CA GLY A 161 -10.22 11.29 -11.03
C GLY A 161 -10.55 11.40 -9.54
N VAL A 162 -9.88 12.29 -8.81
CA VAL A 162 -10.24 12.63 -7.41
C VAL A 162 -11.75 12.90 -7.35
N MET A 163 -12.49 12.00 -6.70
CA MET A 163 -13.94 12.14 -6.58
C MET A 163 -14.28 13.45 -5.85
N GLN A 164 -15.32 14.12 -6.34
CA GLN A 164 -16.00 15.19 -5.62
C GLN A 164 -16.54 14.58 -4.32
N HIS A 165 -15.78 14.70 -3.23
CA HIS A 165 -16.41 14.79 -1.93
C HIS A 165 -17.07 16.16 -1.89
N THR A 166 -18.31 16.21 -2.38
CA THR A 166 -19.21 17.33 -2.11
C THR A 166 -19.35 17.47 -0.61
N GLU A 167 -19.36 18.72 -0.16
CA GLU A 167 -19.36 19.20 1.22
C GLU A 167 -20.66 18.87 1.99
N ASP A 168 -21.44 17.87 1.57
CA ASP A 168 -22.76 17.56 2.15
C ASP A 168 -22.71 16.59 3.34
N ALA A 169 -21.54 16.33 3.90
CA ALA A 169 -21.37 15.56 5.15
C ALA A 169 -20.85 16.43 6.30
N VAL A 170 -21.23 17.71 6.36
CA VAL A 170 -21.21 18.45 7.62
C VAL A 170 -22.39 17.98 8.47
N THR A 171 -22.27 16.80 9.08
CA THR A 171 -22.93 16.36 10.33
C THR A 171 -22.72 14.86 10.53
N THR A 172 -21.49 14.46 10.84
CA THR A 172 -21.22 13.43 11.84
C THR A 172 -19.73 13.48 12.14
N ALA A 173 -19.39 14.36 13.08
CA ALA A 173 -18.13 14.27 13.79
C ALA A 173 -18.06 12.88 14.44
N VAL A 174 -17.30 11.97 13.84
CA VAL A 174 -16.75 10.81 14.53
C VAL A 174 -15.24 10.95 14.42
N HIS A 175 -14.64 11.38 15.52
CA HIS A 175 -13.20 11.48 15.71
C HIS A 175 -12.46 10.27 15.11
N PRO A 176 -11.46 10.47 14.23
CA PRO A 176 -10.57 9.40 13.83
C PRO A 176 -9.41 9.33 14.83
N SER A 177 -9.60 8.61 15.93
CA SER A 177 -8.48 8.15 16.74
C SER A 177 -8.79 6.79 17.38
N ALA A 178 -8.66 5.72 16.61
CA ALA A 178 -8.32 4.44 17.21
C ALA A 178 -6.80 4.39 17.33
N VAL A 179 -6.28 5.10 18.33
CA VAL A 179 -4.88 5.04 18.76
C VAL A 179 -4.90 4.35 20.12
N ASP A 180 -4.65 3.03 20.17
CA ASP A 180 -4.36 2.37 21.44
C ASP A 180 -2.85 2.37 21.68
N ILE A 181 -2.46 2.93 22.82
CA ILE A 181 -1.10 2.89 23.34
C ILE A 181 -0.98 1.60 24.16
N ASN A 182 -0.11 0.67 23.74
CA ASN A 182 0.27 -0.46 24.60
C ASN A 182 1.33 -0.02 25.62
N GLU A 183 1.52 -0.82 26.68
CA GLU A 183 2.51 -0.63 27.76
C GLU A 183 3.97 -0.44 27.30
N ASP A 184 4.31 -0.79 26.06
CA ASP A 184 5.63 -0.58 25.44
C ASP A 184 5.83 0.79 24.76
N GLY A 185 4.85 1.71 24.83
CA GLY A 185 4.99 3.08 24.30
C GLY A 185 5.05 3.21 22.76
N MET A 186 4.88 2.11 22.02
CA MET A 186 4.91 2.11 20.55
C MET A 186 3.55 2.52 19.96
N ARG A 187 3.46 3.71 19.32
CA ARG A 187 2.30 4.10 18.50
C ARG A 187 2.17 3.14 17.31
N ARG A 188 1.05 2.43 17.20
CA ARG A 188 0.74 1.57 16.05
C ARG A 188 -0.33 2.25 15.20
N PHE A 189 -0.07 2.39 13.90
CA PHE A 189 -1.05 2.92 12.95
C PHE A 189 -1.92 1.76 12.44
N TYR A 190 -3.23 1.85 12.67
CA TYR A 190 -4.25 0.88 12.28
C TYR A 190 -4.79 1.23 10.90
N MET A 191 -5.00 0.24 10.03
CA MET A 191 -5.74 0.47 8.78
C MET A 191 -7.25 0.44 9.06
N THR A 192 -7.85 1.62 9.12
CA THR A 192 -9.30 1.83 9.31
C THR A 192 -10.11 1.36 8.09
N ARG A 193 -11.43 1.18 8.27
CA ARG A 193 -12.37 0.84 7.17
C ARG A 193 -12.31 1.82 6.00
N GLN A 194 -12.19 3.11 6.30
CA GLN A 194 -12.07 4.15 5.28
C GLN A 194 -10.73 4.08 4.53
N GLN A 195 -9.64 3.77 5.23
CA GLN A 195 -8.31 3.57 4.64
C GLN A 195 -8.21 2.33 3.75
N GLY A 196 -8.86 1.23 4.15
CA GLY A 196 -8.96 0.04 3.30
C GLY A 196 -9.71 0.36 2.01
N ARG A 197 -10.93 0.89 2.12
CA ARG A 197 -11.75 1.32 0.98
C ARG A 197 -10.99 2.28 0.05
N PHE A 198 -10.29 3.25 0.65
CA PHE A 198 -9.42 4.19 -0.04
C PHE A 198 -8.36 3.50 -0.92
N ILE A 199 -7.68 2.46 -0.41
CA ILE A 199 -6.68 1.69 -1.16
C ILE A 199 -7.30 0.94 -2.35
N PHE A 200 -8.52 0.43 -2.19
CA PHE A 200 -9.16 -0.36 -3.24
C PHE A 200 -9.84 0.49 -4.32
N GLU A 201 -10.29 1.70 -3.99
CA GLU A 201 -10.95 2.61 -4.95
C GLU A 201 -9.95 3.38 -5.84
N ASN A 202 -8.77 3.72 -5.30
CA ASN A 202 -7.89 4.70 -5.93
C ASN A 202 -6.65 4.09 -6.62
N PHE A 203 -6.25 2.88 -6.24
CA PHE A 203 -5.01 2.29 -6.74
C PHE A 203 -5.28 1.31 -7.87
N ARG A 204 -5.61 1.86 -9.05
CA ARG A 204 -6.06 1.08 -10.20
C ARG A 204 -4.93 0.29 -10.86
N LEU A 205 -3.67 0.75 -10.77
CA LEU A 205 -2.50 0.15 -11.45
C LEU A 205 -1.53 -0.61 -10.54
N LEU A 206 -1.87 -0.81 -9.25
CA LEU A 206 -1.03 -1.54 -8.29
C LEU A 206 -0.56 -2.88 -8.88
N ARG A 207 0.75 -3.16 -8.74
CA ARG A 207 1.38 -4.41 -9.24
C ARG A 207 1.51 -5.48 -8.17
N VAL A 208 1.65 -5.05 -6.91
CA VAL A 208 1.72 -5.87 -5.70
C VAL A 208 1.02 -5.10 -4.58
N LEU A 209 -0.10 -5.61 -4.08
CA LEU A 209 -0.74 -5.05 -2.88
C LEU A 209 -0.32 -5.88 -1.68
N LYS A 210 0.36 -5.24 -0.73
CA LYS A 210 0.64 -5.83 0.58
C LYS A 210 -0.25 -5.17 1.62
N ILE A 211 -1.14 -5.95 2.19
CA ILE A 211 -2.02 -5.51 3.27
C ILE A 211 -1.49 -6.10 4.57
N ASP A 212 -0.82 -5.27 5.37
CA ASP A 212 -0.41 -5.64 6.72
C ASP A 212 -1.49 -5.17 7.72
N ASN A 213 -1.71 -5.94 8.79
CA ASN A 213 -2.57 -5.57 9.92
C ASN A 213 -4.04 -5.36 9.52
N ILE A 214 -4.69 -6.39 8.98
CA ILE A 214 -6.13 -6.37 8.72
C ILE A 214 -6.88 -6.48 10.06
N TRP A 215 -7.59 -5.41 10.45
CA TRP A 215 -8.40 -5.33 11.69
C TRP A 215 -9.92 -5.46 11.44
N GLN A 216 -10.34 -5.59 10.19
CA GLN A 216 -11.77 -5.58 9.85
C GLN A 216 -12.36 -6.98 9.90
N SER A 217 -13.59 -7.08 10.41
CA SER A 217 -14.39 -8.31 10.42
C SER A 217 -14.82 -8.78 9.02
N ARG A 218 -14.63 -7.94 7.99
CA ARG A 218 -14.95 -8.23 6.58
C ARG A 218 -13.90 -7.65 5.64
N LEU A 219 -13.56 -8.39 4.58
CA LEU A 219 -12.81 -7.85 3.45
C LEU A 219 -13.74 -6.91 2.64
N PRO A 220 -13.25 -5.72 2.22
CA PRO A 220 -14.04 -4.83 1.37
C PRO A 220 -14.25 -5.42 -0.03
N THR A 221 -15.46 -5.26 -0.56
CA THR A 221 -15.86 -5.74 -1.89
C THR A 221 -15.10 -5.05 -3.02
N GLU A 222 -14.63 -3.83 -2.76
CA GLU A 222 -13.85 -3.01 -3.69
C GLU A 222 -12.50 -3.64 -4.04
N ILE A 223 -12.04 -4.67 -3.32
CA ILE A 223 -10.83 -5.43 -3.68
C ILE A 223 -10.88 -5.92 -5.13
N GLY A 224 -12.08 -6.22 -5.64
CA GLY A 224 -12.32 -6.58 -7.03
C GLY A 224 -11.91 -5.51 -8.05
N HIS A 225 -11.76 -4.25 -7.65
CA HIS A 225 -11.34 -3.15 -8.54
C HIS A 225 -9.85 -3.16 -8.86
N LEU A 226 -9.05 -4.04 -8.26
CA LEU A 226 -7.62 -4.23 -8.56
C LEU A 226 -7.40 -4.97 -9.89
N ILE A 227 -8.08 -4.54 -10.96
CA ILE A 227 -8.20 -5.25 -12.24
C ILE A 227 -7.02 -5.04 -13.20
N HIS A 228 -6.13 -4.06 -12.98
CA HIS A 228 -5.00 -3.76 -13.87
C HIS A 228 -3.64 -4.27 -13.39
N LEU A 229 -3.62 -5.20 -12.43
CA LEU A 229 -2.40 -5.90 -12.02
C LEU A 229 -1.62 -6.42 -13.27
N ARG A 230 -0.38 -5.96 -13.49
CA ARG A 230 0.59 -6.43 -14.51
C ARG A 230 2.01 -6.47 -13.90
N PRO A 231 2.97 -7.29 -14.38
CA PRO A 231 2.87 -8.66 -14.88
C PRO A 231 2.91 -9.71 -13.74
N SER A 232 3.13 -9.32 -12.46
CA SER A 232 3.29 -10.30 -11.36
C SER A 232 2.00 -10.65 -10.59
N ARG A 233 0.92 -9.86 -10.80
CA ARG A 233 -0.44 -10.00 -10.25
C ARG A 233 -0.51 -10.69 -8.89
N SER A 234 0.20 -10.10 -7.93
CA SER A 234 0.46 -10.68 -6.62
C SER A 234 -0.25 -9.90 -5.52
N LEU A 235 -1.00 -10.60 -4.66
CA LEU A 235 -1.63 -10.05 -3.47
C LEU A 235 -1.02 -10.74 -2.25
N LYS A 236 -0.54 -9.95 -1.28
CA LYS A 236 -0.03 -10.46 -0.01
C LYS A 236 -0.86 -9.89 1.11
N MET A 237 -1.50 -10.74 1.89
CA MET A 237 -2.31 -10.34 3.02
C MET A 237 -1.73 -10.94 4.28
N ARG A 238 -1.42 -10.09 5.25
CA ARG A 238 -0.87 -10.49 6.54
C ARG A 238 -1.79 -10.02 7.65
N MET A 239 -2.29 -11.00 8.39
CA MET A 239 -3.03 -10.77 9.62
C MET A 239 -2.08 -10.55 10.80
N GLN A 240 -2.56 -9.76 11.77
CA GLN A 240 -1.81 -9.43 12.97
C GLN A 240 -2.00 -10.51 14.04
N MET A 241 -0.95 -10.78 14.82
CA MET A 241 -0.87 -11.83 15.87
C MET A 241 -1.93 -11.74 16.98
N ARG A 242 -2.70 -10.64 17.07
CA ARG A 242 -3.74 -10.44 18.10
C ARG A 242 -5.16 -10.78 17.62
N MET A 243 -5.33 -11.14 16.36
CA MET A 243 -6.62 -11.59 15.79
C MET A 243 -6.65 -13.11 15.76
N GLU A 244 -7.81 -13.70 16.02
CA GLU A 244 -8.01 -15.14 16.01
C GLU A 244 -8.03 -15.73 14.59
N SER A 245 -8.57 -15.01 13.59
CA SER A 245 -8.69 -15.49 12.20
C SER A 245 -8.95 -14.35 11.18
N PHE A 246 -8.63 -14.58 9.90
CA PHE A 246 -8.93 -13.67 8.78
C PHE A 246 -10.44 -13.39 8.73
N PRO A 247 -10.89 -12.24 8.19
CA PRO A 247 -12.28 -12.08 7.78
C PRO A 247 -12.64 -13.03 6.63
N ASN A 248 -13.94 -13.22 6.36
CA ASN A 248 -14.43 -14.02 5.24
C ASN A 248 -13.75 -13.61 3.91
N LEU A 249 -13.21 -14.60 3.21
CA LEU A 249 -12.42 -14.45 1.98
C LEU A 249 -13.26 -14.32 0.69
N GLU A 250 -14.59 -14.35 0.78
CA GLU A 250 -15.53 -14.18 -0.34
C GLU A 250 -15.14 -13.10 -1.36
N PRO A 251 -14.70 -11.89 -0.96
CA PRO A 251 -14.34 -10.84 -1.90
C PRO A 251 -13.17 -11.20 -2.83
N LEU A 252 -12.31 -12.17 -2.46
CA LEU A 252 -11.20 -12.62 -3.31
C LEU A 252 -11.67 -13.31 -4.59
N SER A 253 -12.90 -13.83 -4.62
CA SER A 253 -13.48 -14.50 -5.80
C SER A 253 -13.59 -13.55 -7.02
N SER A 254 -13.75 -12.25 -6.74
CA SER A 254 -13.81 -11.18 -7.76
C SER A 254 -12.48 -10.89 -8.45
N LEU A 255 -11.36 -11.39 -7.90
CA LEU A 255 -10.01 -11.14 -8.40
C LEU A 255 -9.64 -12.08 -9.56
N HIS A 256 -10.41 -12.08 -10.65
CA HIS A 256 -10.28 -13.01 -11.78
C HIS A 256 -8.95 -12.97 -12.54
N ARG A 257 -8.08 -12.01 -12.22
CA ARG A 257 -6.75 -11.85 -12.83
C ARG A 257 -5.62 -12.18 -11.87
N LEU A 258 -5.89 -12.41 -10.58
CA LEU A 258 -4.86 -12.64 -9.57
C LEU A 258 -4.11 -13.95 -9.86
N THR A 259 -2.79 -13.90 -9.92
CA THR A 259 -1.95 -15.07 -10.20
C THR A 259 -1.14 -15.51 -9.01
N LYS A 260 -0.86 -14.64 -8.03
CA LYS A 260 -0.13 -14.99 -6.81
C LYS A 260 -0.87 -14.49 -5.59
N LEU A 261 -1.04 -15.35 -4.59
CA LEU A 261 -1.66 -15.01 -3.32
C LEU A 261 -0.81 -15.55 -2.17
N GLU A 262 -0.50 -14.69 -1.21
CA GLU A 262 0.14 -15.06 0.04
C GLU A 262 -0.79 -14.65 1.19
N LEU A 263 -1.22 -15.62 2.00
CA LEU A 263 -2.02 -15.39 3.19
C LEU A 263 -1.18 -15.77 4.41
N ARG A 264 -0.96 -14.80 5.32
CA ARG A 264 -0.26 -15.03 6.58
C ARG A 264 -1.18 -14.76 7.78
N GLY A 265 -1.58 -15.82 8.47
CA GLY A 265 -2.44 -15.83 9.65
C GLY A 265 -3.64 -16.77 9.52
N ALA A 266 -4.27 -17.11 10.65
CA ALA A 266 -5.32 -18.12 10.72
C ALA A 266 -6.50 -17.81 9.76
N ILE A 267 -6.98 -18.81 9.03
CA ILE A 267 -8.16 -18.69 8.16
C ILE A 267 -9.35 -19.27 8.91
N PRO A 268 -10.48 -18.56 9.03
CA PRO A 268 -11.62 -19.06 9.78
C PRO A 268 -12.16 -20.33 9.14
N GLU A 269 -12.32 -21.37 9.94
CA GLU A 269 -13.06 -22.58 9.60
C GLU A 269 -14.23 -22.70 10.57
N ASP A 270 -15.44 -22.59 10.03
CA ASP A 270 -16.65 -22.96 10.78
C ASP A 270 -16.79 -24.49 10.71
N PRO A 271 -16.71 -25.20 11.85
CA PRO A 271 -16.86 -26.66 11.89
C PRO A 271 -18.22 -27.14 11.35
N HIS A 272 -19.24 -26.29 11.36
CA HIS A 272 -20.60 -26.60 10.95
C HIS A 272 -20.93 -26.13 9.52
N SER A 273 -20.04 -25.36 8.88
CA SER A 273 -20.21 -24.93 7.49
C SER A 273 -19.77 -26.02 6.52
N LEU A 274 -20.59 -26.24 5.49
CA LEU A 274 -20.21 -27.04 4.31
C LEU A 274 -19.22 -26.29 3.40
N HIS A 275 -19.22 -24.96 3.46
CA HIS A 275 -18.36 -24.10 2.65
C HIS A 275 -17.08 -23.76 3.41
N HIS A 276 -15.95 -24.09 2.79
CA HIS A 276 -14.64 -23.69 3.30
C HIS A 276 -14.25 -22.34 2.70
N ASN A 277 -13.68 -21.43 3.49
CA ASN A 277 -13.22 -20.11 3.01
C ASN A 277 -12.24 -20.14 1.82
N LEU A 278 -11.58 -21.29 1.57
CA LEU A 278 -10.70 -21.47 0.42
C LEU A 278 -11.47 -21.65 -0.91
N GLU A 279 -12.79 -21.89 -0.88
CA GLU A 279 -13.64 -21.97 -2.08
C GLU A 279 -13.72 -20.63 -2.83
N TYR A 280 -13.48 -19.52 -2.12
CA TYR A 280 -13.49 -18.18 -2.70
C TYR A 280 -12.17 -17.79 -3.38
N LEU A 281 -11.19 -18.69 -3.45
CA LEU A 281 -9.94 -18.43 -4.16
C LEU A 281 -10.17 -18.34 -5.68
N PRO A 282 -9.59 -17.32 -6.35
CA PRO A 282 -9.81 -17.13 -7.77
C PRO A 282 -9.15 -18.23 -8.61
N ALA A 283 -9.87 -18.76 -9.61
CA ALA A 283 -9.38 -19.83 -10.49
C ALA A 283 -8.14 -19.44 -11.34
N SER A 284 -7.83 -18.15 -11.46
CA SER A 284 -6.64 -17.63 -12.15
C SER A 284 -5.33 -17.84 -11.38
N LEU A 285 -5.41 -18.32 -10.14
CA LEU A 285 -4.26 -18.41 -9.25
C LEU A 285 -3.24 -19.44 -9.74
N ALA A 286 -1.99 -18.99 -9.91
CA ALA A 286 -0.85 -19.80 -10.31
C ALA A 286 0.10 -20.11 -9.14
N LYS A 287 0.14 -19.26 -8.12
CA LYS A 287 0.90 -19.47 -6.88
C LYS A 287 0.07 -19.15 -5.65
N LEU A 288 0.02 -20.09 -4.71
CA LEU A 288 -0.57 -19.90 -3.39
C LEU A 288 0.48 -20.17 -2.31
N THR A 289 0.55 -19.27 -1.34
CA THR A 289 1.38 -19.44 -0.14
C THR A 289 0.53 -19.21 1.10
N LEU A 290 0.47 -20.21 1.96
CA LEU A 290 -0.27 -20.21 3.22
C LEU A 290 0.75 -20.28 4.36
N ILE A 291 0.69 -19.32 5.28
CA ILE A 291 1.61 -19.21 6.42
C ILE A 291 0.80 -18.99 7.68
N HIS A 292 0.93 -19.86 8.68
CA HIS A 292 0.21 -19.76 9.96
C HIS A 292 -1.30 -19.65 9.76
N SER A 293 -1.81 -20.34 8.74
CA SER A 293 -3.23 -20.41 8.36
C SER A 293 -4.08 -21.27 9.29
N GLN A 294 -3.47 -22.11 10.12
CA GLN A 294 -4.13 -22.97 11.12
C GLN A 294 -5.32 -23.77 10.55
N LEU A 295 -5.17 -24.27 9.32
CA LEU A 295 -6.21 -25.06 8.67
C LEU A 295 -6.38 -26.39 9.39
N LYS A 296 -7.61 -26.73 9.77
CA LYS A 296 -7.91 -27.97 10.51
C LYS A 296 -8.41 -29.05 9.55
N ARG A 297 -9.25 -28.68 8.59
CA ARG A 297 -9.76 -29.58 7.55
C ARG A 297 -8.74 -29.68 6.42
N ASP A 298 -8.66 -30.87 5.80
CA ASP A 298 -7.76 -31.10 4.67
C ASP A 298 -8.11 -30.14 3.50
N PRO A 299 -7.21 -29.20 3.14
CA PRO A 299 -7.49 -28.21 2.11
C PRO A 299 -7.36 -28.78 0.68
N MET A 300 -6.81 -29.98 0.51
CA MET A 300 -6.47 -30.53 -0.80
C MET A 300 -7.71 -30.73 -1.68
N GLY A 301 -8.84 -31.14 -1.12
CA GLY A 301 -10.10 -31.32 -1.88
C GLY A 301 -10.67 -30.04 -2.53
N ILE A 302 -10.15 -28.87 -2.14
CA ILE A 302 -10.49 -27.57 -2.74
C ILE A 302 -9.35 -27.10 -3.65
N LEU A 303 -8.12 -27.11 -3.11
CA LEU A 303 -6.95 -26.59 -3.83
C LEU A 303 -6.64 -27.39 -5.09
N GLU A 304 -6.92 -28.70 -5.10
CA GLU A 304 -6.69 -29.57 -6.26
C GLU A 304 -7.56 -29.23 -7.47
N LYS A 305 -8.67 -28.50 -7.26
CA LYS A 305 -9.59 -28.08 -8.31
C LYS A 305 -9.15 -26.79 -9.00
N LEU A 306 -8.13 -26.10 -8.49
CA LEU A 306 -7.66 -24.84 -9.06
C LEU A 306 -6.91 -25.11 -10.39
N PRO A 307 -7.44 -24.63 -11.53
CA PRO A 307 -7.02 -25.12 -12.85
C PRO A 307 -5.64 -24.63 -13.29
N ASN A 308 -5.16 -23.52 -12.71
CA ASN A 308 -3.91 -22.86 -13.10
C ASN A 308 -2.82 -22.96 -12.03
N LEU A 309 -3.09 -23.63 -10.91
CA LEU A 309 -2.20 -23.62 -9.76
C LEU A 309 -0.96 -24.46 -10.04
N ARG A 310 0.20 -23.79 -10.06
CA ARG A 310 1.52 -24.35 -10.36
C ARG A 310 2.39 -24.47 -9.13
N PHE A 311 2.29 -23.52 -8.21
CA PHE A 311 3.11 -23.50 -7.01
C PHE A 311 2.25 -23.38 -5.77
N LEU A 312 2.33 -24.37 -4.89
CA LEU A 312 1.61 -24.41 -3.63
C LEU A 312 2.59 -24.55 -2.47
N TYR A 313 2.51 -23.64 -1.51
CA TYR A 313 3.38 -23.60 -0.35
C TYR A 313 2.56 -23.56 0.93
N PHE A 314 2.81 -24.54 1.81
CA PHE A 314 2.39 -24.55 3.20
C PHE A 314 3.62 -24.33 4.07
N ASP A 315 3.56 -23.31 4.90
CA ASP A 315 4.65 -22.92 5.80
C ASP A 315 4.08 -22.66 7.20
N TYR A 316 4.87 -22.92 8.25
CA TYR A 316 4.66 -22.53 9.66
C TYR A 316 3.20 -22.61 10.16
N ASP A 317 2.75 -23.72 10.74
CA ASP A 317 1.36 -23.91 11.24
C ASP A 317 0.26 -23.58 10.22
N SER A 318 0.54 -23.72 8.92
CA SER A 318 -0.50 -23.48 7.90
C SER A 318 -1.55 -24.58 7.85
N TYR A 319 -1.21 -25.78 8.33
CA TYR A 319 -2.12 -26.90 8.53
C TYR A 319 -1.80 -27.57 9.86
N VAL A 320 -2.84 -27.83 10.66
CA VAL A 320 -2.75 -28.40 12.01
C VAL A 320 -3.54 -29.72 12.13
N GLY A 321 -3.97 -30.30 11.00
CA GLY A 321 -4.53 -31.64 11.00
C GLY A 321 -3.47 -32.72 10.80
N SER A 322 -3.85 -33.97 11.04
CA SER A 322 -2.91 -35.10 11.00
C SER A 322 -2.80 -35.79 9.65
N GLN A 323 -3.75 -35.57 8.73
CA GLN A 323 -3.83 -36.31 7.47
C GLN A 323 -4.19 -35.41 6.29
N MET A 324 -3.41 -35.50 5.21
CA MET A 324 -3.74 -34.89 3.92
C MET A 324 -3.94 -35.95 2.82
N PHE A 325 -4.90 -35.71 1.92
CA PHE A 325 -5.22 -36.60 0.81
C PHE A 325 -5.26 -35.84 -0.52
N CYS A 326 -4.48 -36.29 -1.49
CA CYS A 326 -4.52 -35.75 -2.85
C CYS A 326 -5.15 -36.74 -3.82
N SER A 327 -6.16 -36.30 -4.59
CA SER A 327 -6.77 -37.16 -5.61
C SER A 327 -5.84 -37.37 -6.81
N ALA A 328 -6.01 -38.50 -7.50
CA ALA A 328 -5.15 -38.88 -8.62
C ALA A 328 -5.28 -38.01 -9.87
N ARG A 329 -6.38 -37.26 -9.98
CA ARG A 329 -6.66 -36.33 -11.08
C ARG A 329 -6.72 -34.89 -10.61
N GLY A 330 -6.40 -34.65 -9.33
CA GLY A 330 -6.26 -33.34 -8.76
C GLY A 330 -5.04 -32.62 -9.33
N PHE A 331 -5.06 -31.29 -9.27
CA PHE A 331 -3.92 -30.43 -9.63
C PHE A 331 -3.43 -30.57 -11.08
N PRO A 332 -4.21 -30.08 -12.07
CA PRO A 332 -3.90 -30.28 -13.49
C PRO A 332 -2.60 -29.63 -13.97
N GLN A 333 -2.08 -28.63 -13.26
CA GLN A 333 -0.87 -27.87 -13.64
C GLN A 333 0.17 -27.77 -12.52
N LEU A 334 0.05 -28.53 -11.42
CA LEU A 334 0.93 -28.31 -10.26
C LEU A 334 2.36 -28.76 -10.56
N GLU A 335 3.28 -27.79 -10.51
CA GLU A 335 4.70 -27.98 -10.77
C GLU A 335 5.44 -28.24 -9.45
N THR A 336 5.07 -27.52 -8.38
CA THR A 336 5.77 -27.54 -7.10
C THR A 336 4.79 -27.52 -5.92
N LEU A 337 4.97 -28.47 -5.01
CA LEU A 337 4.32 -28.48 -3.70
C LEU A 337 5.38 -28.53 -2.60
N ILE A 338 5.35 -27.53 -1.71
CA ILE A 338 6.24 -27.43 -0.55
C ILE A 338 5.41 -27.44 0.72
N LEU A 339 5.76 -28.36 1.62
CA LEU A 339 5.23 -28.46 2.98
C LEU A 339 6.40 -28.25 3.94
N LYS A 340 6.33 -27.22 4.79
CA LYS A 340 7.35 -26.85 5.78
C LYS A 340 6.71 -26.52 7.13
N PHE A 341 7.36 -26.94 8.22
CA PHE A 341 6.95 -26.63 9.59
C PHE A 341 5.45 -26.95 9.85
N LEU A 342 5.03 -28.15 9.44
CA LEU A 342 3.69 -28.70 9.72
C LEU A 342 3.82 -29.78 10.79
N GLU A 343 3.86 -29.35 12.06
CA GLU A 343 4.23 -30.21 13.19
C GLU A 343 3.26 -31.40 13.38
N GLU A 344 1.96 -31.15 13.18
CA GLU A 344 0.90 -32.14 13.41
C GLU A 344 0.69 -33.10 12.22
N LEU A 345 1.31 -32.85 11.06
CA LEU A 345 1.05 -33.64 9.85
C LEU A 345 1.81 -34.98 9.89
N GLU A 346 1.11 -36.03 10.32
CA GLU A 346 1.63 -37.39 10.43
C GLU A 346 1.60 -38.13 9.08
N GLU A 347 0.47 -38.09 8.37
CA GLU A 347 0.25 -38.89 7.16
C GLU A 347 -0.09 -38.02 5.94
N TRP A 348 0.47 -38.39 4.79
CA TRP A 348 0.13 -37.76 3.52
C TRP A 348 0.02 -38.80 2.39
N GLU A 349 -1.18 -38.96 1.86
CA GLU A 349 -1.48 -39.92 0.78
C GLU A 349 -1.61 -39.21 -0.58
N ILE A 350 -0.72 -39.56 -1.52
CA ILE A 350 -0.74 -39.06 -2.90
C ILE A 350 -1.05 -40.22 -3.84
N LYS A 351 -2.24 -40.20 -4.46
CA LYS A 351 -2.59 -41.20 -5.47
C LYS A 351 -1.99 -40.81 -6.83
N LYS A 352 -0.69 -41.03 -7.07
CA LYS A 352 0.01 -40.76 -8.35
C LYS A 352 -0.34 -39.42 -9.02
N VAL A 353 0.20 -38.32 -8.49
CA VAL A 353 0.20 -37.01 -9.14
C VAL A 353 1.55 -36.83 -9.87
N GLN A 354 1.56 -36.35 -11.12
CA GLN A 354 2.78 -35.98 -11.85
C GLN A 354 3.25 -34.58 -11.44
N CYS A 355 3.80 -34.40 -10.23
CA CYS A 355 4.36 -33.12 -9.78
C CYS A 355 5.65 -33.30 -8.97
N HIS A 356 6.54 -32.29 -8.97
CA HIS A 356 7.72 -32.30 -8.10
C HIS A 356 7.28 -31.96 -6.68
N VAL A 357 7.38 -32.96 -5.80
CA VAL A 357 7.03 -32.86 -4.39
C VAL A 357 8.29 -32.80 -3.56
N SER A 358 8.45 -31.76 -2.75
CA SER A 358 9.55 -31.66 -1.79
C SER A 358 8.99 -31.41 -0.39
N ARG A 359 9.16 -32.39 0.50
CA ARG A 359 8.99 -32.22 1.95
C ARG A 359 10.36 -31.84 2.50
N LEU A 360 10.49 -30.60 2.96
CA LEU A 360 11.72 -30.11 3.57
C LEU A 360 11.48 -30.14 5.08
N TYR A 361 12.07 -31.14 5.74
CA TYR A 361 12.13 -31.20 7.19
C TYR A 361 13.22 -30.25 7.67
N ASP A 362 12.89 -29.45 8.68
CA ASP A 362 13.74 -29.10 9.83
C ASP A 362 12.86 -28.39 10.85
#